data_AF-A0A669C491-F1
#
_entry.id   AF-A0A669C491-F1
#
_cell.length_a   1.000
_cell.length_b   1.000
_cell.length_c   1.000
_cell.angle_alpha   90.00
_cell.angle_beta   90.00
_cell.angle_gamma   90.00
#
_symmetry.space_group_name_H-M   'P 1'
#
loop_
_entity.id
_entity.type
_entity.pdbx_description
1 polymer ?
#
loop_
_entity_poly.entity_id
_entity_poly.type
_entity_poly.pdbx_seq_one_letter_code
_entity_poly.pdbx_strand_id
1 'polypeptide(L)'
;ICAAHVTSGLYFLYRIKQQMSNQCFEMAVQLNAEKNKRSCSTSEAERDLPEYISELERVKTLHFNSTLTLHRMQMWHAIGEKLNWSDSEADALKAISDRCMGLCSHIKHLQQESKKLQDEITEIQKNRLEMKRVTHEKIKHMEEFSKKEYPDMEKYKAALEKGQANLEKYKKMAIMTQNVLRGILLACKVNWLDDPKLRDIAMTLEEFPISE
;
A
#
# COMPACT_ATOMS: atom_id res chain seq x y z
N ILE A 1 19.21 13.01 60.80
CA ILE A 1 19.20 13.04 59.30
C ILE A 1 17.80 12.76 58.72
N CYS A 2 17.03 11.81 59.28
CA CYS A 2 15.68 11.49 58.78
C CYS A 2 14.63 12.61 58.93
N ALA A 3 14.61 13.35 60.03
CA ALA A 3 13.62 14.42 60.24
C ALA A 3 13.76 15.59 59.26
N ALA A 4 14.98 15.94 58.86
CA ALA A 4 15.27 17.03 57.91
C ALA A 4 14.88 16.67 56.46
N HIS A 5 14.99 15.40 56.08
CA HIS A 5 14.54 14.93 54.76
C HIS A 5 13.01 14.86 54.67
N VAL A 6 12.33 14.50 55.77
CA VAL A 6 10.86 14.48 55.83
C VAL A 6 10.29 15.90 55.78
N THR A 7 10.86 16.86 56.51
CA THR A 7 10.43 18.27 56.45
C THR A 7 10.72 18.92 55.09
N SER A 8 11.84 18.56 54.44
CA SER A 8 12.15 19.00 53.07
C SER A 8 11.13 18.48 52.04
N GLY A 9 10.74 17.20 52.14
CA GLY A 9 9.70 16.61 51.29
C GLY A 9 8.31 17.21 51.51
N LEU A 10 7.92 17.47 52.76
CA LEU A 10 6.65 18.16 53.08
C LEU A 10 6.64 19.60 52.54
N TYR A 11 7.76 20.31 52.64
CA TYR A 11 7.88 21.67 52.12
C TYR A 11 7.77 21.72 50.59
N PHE A 12 8.35 20.74 49.91
CA PHE A 12 8.23 20.59 48.46
C PHE A 12 6.78 20.29 48.02
N LEU A 13 6.11 19.36 48.69
CA LEU A 13 4.69 19.06 48.45
C LEU A 13 3.79 20.27 48.70
N TYR A 14 4.06 21.04 49.76
CA TYR A 14 3.34 22.27 50.06
C TYR A 14 3.54 23.34 48.96
N ARG A 15 4.77 23.48 48.44
CA ARG A 15 5.08 24.37 47.31
C ARG A 15 4.34 23.98 46.04
N ILE A 16 4.32 22.69 45.70
CA ILE A 16 3.57 22.19 44.52
C ILE A 16 2.07 22.44 44.70
N LYS A 17 1.51 22.15 45.88
CA LYS A 17 0.10 22.44 46.17
C LYS A 17 -0.22 23.92 45.95
N GLN A 18 0.64 24.82 46.42
CA GLN A 18 0.43 26.26 46.22
C GLN A 18 0.52 26.67 44.76
N GLN A 19 1.48 26.13 44.00
CA GLN A 19 1.57 26.41 42.56
C GLN A 19 0.32 25.93 41.81
N MET A 20 -0.16 24.72 42.10
CA MET A 20 -1.38 24.17 41.48
C MET A 20 -2.62 25.00 41.85
N SER A 21 -2.73 25.42 43.12
CA SER A 21 -3.84 26.28 43.56
C SER A 21 -3.82 27.63 42.85
N ASN A 22 -2.62 28.21 42.65
CA ASN A 22 -2.48 29.49 41.95
C ASN A 22 -2.83 29.37 40.47
N GLN A 23 -2.38 28.29 39.81
CA GLN A 23 -2.73 28.01 38.41
C GLN A 23 -4.24 27.79 38.23
N CYS A 24 -4.89 27.04 39.12
CA CYS A 24 -6.34 26.88 39.08
C CYS A 24 -7.08 28.21 39.26
N PHE A 25 -6.59 29.07 40.16
CA PHE A 25 -7.15 30.41 40.36
C PHE A 25 -6.99 31.29 39.11
N GLU A 26 -5.80 31.33 38.51
CA GLU A 26 -5.53 32.09 37.28
C GLU A 26 -6.42 31.62 36.12
N MET A 27 -6.59 30.31 35.97
CA MET A 27 -7.44 29.71 34.94
C MET A 27 -8.93 30.06 35.16
N ALA A 28 -9.40 30.05 36.42
CA ALA A 28 -10.75 30.46 36.77
C ALA A 28 -10.99 31.96 36.52
N VAL A 29 -10.00 32.81 36.80
CA VAL A 29 -10.05 34.25 36.49
C VAL A 29 -10.10 34.47 34.98
N GLN A 30 -9.26 33.78 34.20
CA GLN A 30 -9.25 33.87 32.75
C GLN A 30 -10.60 33.44 32.14
N LEU A 31 -11.15 32.30 32.55
CA LEU A 31 -12.47 31.83 32.09
C LEU A 31 -13.60 32.84 32.38
N ASN A 32 -13.56 33.48 33.55
CA ASN A 32 -14.56 34.48 33.92
C ASN A 32 -14.34 35.84 33.22
N ALA A 33 -13.10 36.21 32.94
CA ALA A 33 -12.77 37.40 32.16
C ALA A 33 -13.12 37.25 30.68
N GLU A 34 -12.96 36.05 30.12
CA GLU A 34 -13.25 35.72 28.72
C GLU A 34 -14.75 35.67 28.43
N LYS A 35 -15.56 35.19 29.40
CA LYS A 35 -17.03 35.30 29.39
C LYS A 35 -17.54 36.74 29.22
N ASN A 36 -16.76 37.75 29.63
CA ASN A 36 -17.14 39.16 29.56
C ASN A 36 -16.60 39.89 28.31
N LYS A 37 -15.74 39.28 27.49
CA LYS A 37 -15.04 40.01 26.41
C LYS A 37 -15.02 39.37 25.03
N ARG A 38 -15.58 38.19 24.80
CA ARG A 38 -15.52 37.60 23.46
C ARG A 38 -16.75 36.76 23.14
N SER A 39 -17.57 37.25 22.22
CA SER A 39 -18.30 36.39 21.29
C SER A 39 -17.26 35.71 20.40
N CYS A 40 -16.58 34.69 20.95
CA CYS A 40 -15.85 33.73 20.14
C CYS A 40 -16.92 32.95 19.39
N SER A 41 -16.84 32.88 18.06
CA SER A 41 -17.75 32.06 17.28
C SER A 41 -17.64 30.63 17.79
N THR A 42 -18.71 30.12 18.41
CA THR A 42 -18.86 28.76 18.95
C THR A 42 -18.33 27.69 18.00
N SER A 43 -18.41 27.96 16.70
CA SER A 43 -17.89 27.15 15.57
C SER A 43 -16.39 26.81 15.62
N GLU A 44 -15.50 27.70 16.09
CA GLU A 44 -14.05 27.40 16.19
C GLU A 44 -13.73 26.58 17.45
N ALA A 45 -14.30 26.97 18.59
CA ALA A 45 -14.09 26.26 19.85
C ALA A 45 -14.65 24.82 19.84
N GLU A 46 -15.76 24.57 19.13
CA GLU A 46 -16.33 23.22 18.96
C GLU A 46 -15.51 22.34 18.01
N ARG A 47 -14.80 22.92 17.02
CA ARG A 47 -13.92 22.16 16.13
C ARG A 47 -12.68 21.63 16.84
N ASP A 48 -12.11 22.43 17.74
CA ASP A 48 -10.85 22.08 18.42
C ASP A 48 -11.08 21.26 19.71
N LEU A 49 -12.32 21.21 20.20
CA LEU A 49 -12.70 20.49 21.42
C LEU A 49 -12.29 19.00 21.43
N PRO A 50 -12.48 18.20 20.35
CA PRO A 50 -12.05 16.81 20.32
C PRO A 50 -10.53 16.65 20.48
N GLU A 51 -9.75 17.57 19.92
CA GLU A 51 -8.29 17.57 20.01
C GLU A 51 -7.85 17.86 21.45
N TYR A 52 -8.45 18.88 22.10
CA TYR A 52 -8.18 19.17 23.51
C TYR A 52 -8.58 18.03 24.45
N ILE A 53 -9.71 17.36 24.19
CA ILE A 53 -10.13 16.19 24.99
C ILE A 53 -9.12 15.05 24.82
N SER A 54 -8.70 14.75 23.59
CA SER A 54 -7.70 13.71 23.32
C SER A 54 -6.37 14.01 24.02
N GLU A 55 -5.92 15.27 23.96
CA GLU A 55 -4.69 15.70 24.60
C GLU A 55 -4.78 15.64 26.14
N LEU A 56 -5.93 16.01 26.70
CA LEU A 56 -6.20 15.87 28.13
C LEU A 56 -6.16 14.41 28.58
N GLU A 57 -6.80 13.50 27.83
CA GLU A 57 -6.78 12.06 28.11
C GLU A 57 -5.37 11.48 28.01
N ARG A 58 -4.59 11.92 27.03
CA ARG A 58 -3.18 11.56 26.85
C ARG A 58 -2.35 12.00 28.06
N VAL A 59 -2.46 13.26 28.48
CA VAL A 59 -1.74 13.80 29.63
C VAL A 59 -2.15 13.12 30.93
N LYS A 60 -3.45 12.86 31.13
CA LYS A 60 -3.96 12.13 32.30
C LYS A 60 -3.38 10.71 32.37
N THR A 61 -3.36 10.01 31.24
CA THR A 61 -2.79 8.66 31.15
C THR A 61 -1.29 8.67 31.44
N LEU A 62 -0.55 9.64 30.87
CA LEU A 62 0.88 9.83 31.13
C LEU A 62 1.15 10.10 32.61
N HIS A 63 0.40 11.00 33.24
CA HIS A 63 0.53 11.31 34.66
C HIS A 63 0.28 10.08 35.53
N PHE A 64 -0.81 9.34 35.27
CA PHE A 64 -1.14 8.12 36.02
C PHE A 64 -0.02 7.07 35.92
N ASN A 65 0.48 6.80 34.71
CA ASN A 65 1.57 5.86 34.49
C ASN A 65 2.87 6.29 35.17
N SER A 66 3.17 7.60 35.16
CA SER A 66 4.36 8.15 35.82
C SER A 66 4.28 7.99 37.33
N THR A 67 3.14 8.34 37.93
CA THR A 67 2.88 8.17 39.37
C THR A 67 2.93 6.70 39.79
N LEU A 68 2.34 5.80 39.00
CA LEU A 68 2.40 4.35 39.25
C LEU A 68 3.85 3.83 39.21
N THR A 69 4.65 4.30 38.25
CA THR A 69 6.06 3.94 38.14
C THR A 69 6.85 4.39 39.36
N LEU A 70 6.64 5.64 39.82
CA LEU A 70 7.27 6.17 41.02
C LEU A 70 6.90 5.35 42.27
N HIS A 71 5.62 5.04 42.47
CA HIS A 71 5.18 4.22 43.60
C HIS A 71 5.80 2.83 43.59
N ARG A 72 5.90 2.19 42.41
CA ARG A 72 6.58 0.89 42.27
C ARG A 72 8.06 0.99 42.64
N MET A 73 8.76 2.03 42.19
CA MET A 73 10.16 2.27 42.55
C MET A 73 10.33 2.46 44.06
N GLN A 74 9.48 3.28 44.68
CA GLN A 74 9.51 3.52 46.12
C GLN A 74 9.23 2.26 46.93
N MET A 75 8.23 1.47 46.51
CA MET A 75 7.90 0.19 47.15
C MET A 75 9.06 -0.80 47.05
N TRP A 76 9.66 -0.95 45.87
CA TRP A 76 10.82 -1.81 45.68
C TRP A 76 12.03 -1.35 46.49
N HIS A 77 12.27 -0.05 46.57
CA HIS A 77 13.33 0.51 47.41
C HIS A 77 13.11 0.20 48.90
N ALA A 78 11.88 0.40 49.40
CA ALA A 78 11.53 0.08 50.78
C ALA A 78 11.66 -1.42 51.11
N ILE A 79 11.30 -2.30 50.17
CA ILE A 79 11.52 -3.75 50.27
C ILE A 79 13.02 -4.06 50.34
N GLY A 80 13.82 -3.46 49.45
CA GLY A 80 15.28 -3.64 49.44
C GLY A 80 15.96 -3.24 50.75
N GLU A 81 15.58 -2.10 51.32
CA GLU A 81 16.10 -1.64 52.63
C GLU A 81 15.73 -2.59 53.77
N LYS A 82 14.52 -3.17 53.73
CA LYS A 82 14.04 -4.13 54.74
C LYS A 82 14.71 -5.50 54.62
N LEU A 83 15.08 -5.91 53.41
CA LEU A 83 15.78 -7.19 53.16
C LEU A 83 17.21 -7.23 53.69
N ASN A 84 17.85 -6.09 53.93
CA ASN A 84 19.18 -6.03 54.53
C ASN A 84 19.24 -6.52 56.01
N TRP A 85 18.15 -7.10 56.55
CA TRP A 85 17.99 -7.47 57.97
C TRP A 85 17.83 -8.99 58.27
N SER A 86 17.96 -9.93 57.32
CA SER A 86 17.98 -11.39 57.64
C SER A 86 18.51 -12.30 56.51
N ASP A 87 19.42 -13.23 56.83
CA ASP A 87 20.26 -13.97 55.86
C ASP A 87 19.53 -15.03 54.99
N SER A 88 18.35 -15.55 55.37
CA SER A 88 17.68 -16.63 54.61
C SER A 88 16.45 -16.18 53.79
N GLU A 89 15.62 -15.30 54.33
CA GLU A 89 14.45 -14.77 53.61
C GLU A 89 14.86 -13.74 52.55
N ALA A 90 15.96 -13.02 52.78
CA ALA A 90 16.52 -12.09 51.81
C ALA A 90 16.99 -12.79 50.53
N ASP A 91 17.66 -13.94 50.65
CA ASP A 91 18.12 -14.72 49.51
C ASP A 91 16.96 -15.27 48.67
N ALA A 92 15.90 -15.77 49.33
CA ALA A 92 14.70 -16.25 48.64
C ALA A 92 13.98 -15.11 47.89
N LEU A 93 13.84 -13.94 48.52
CA LEU A 93 13.17 -12.79 47.88
C LEU A 93 14.02 -12.20 46.74
N LYS A 94 15.35 -12.21 46.87
CA LYS A 94 16.28 -11.82 45.81
C LYS A 94 16.15 -12.75 44.60
N ALA A 95 16.11 -14.06 44.81
CA ALA A 95 15.92 -15.02 43.72
C ALA A 95 14.57 -14.82 42.99
N ILE A 96 13.50 -14.50 43.72
CA ILE A 96 12.20 -14.14 43.13
C ILE A 96 12.30 -12.85 42.33
N SER A 97 12.95 -11.81 42.88
CA SER A 97 13.16 -10.53 42.20
C SER A 97 13.92 -10.70 40.89
N ASP A 98 15.02 -11.47 40.89
CA ASP A 98 15.83 -11.75 39.70
C ASP A 98 15.00 -12.49 38.63
N ARG A 99 14.20 -13.48 39.05
CA ARG A 99 13.28 -14.18 38.14
C ARG A 99 12.22 -13.24 37.57
N CYS A 100 11.62 -12.38 38.39
CA CYS A 100 10.66 -11.38 37.94
C CYS A 100 11.29 -10.41 36.93
N MET A 101 12.53 -9.98 37.17
CA MET A 101 13.25 -9.09 36.25
C MET A 101 13.56 -9.78 34.92
N GLY A 102 13.95 -11.06 34.94
CA GLY A 102 14.12 -11.89 33.74
C GLY A 102 12.82 -12.02 32.94
N LEU A 103 11.71 -12.31 33.61
CA LEU A 103 10.38 -12.38 32.98
C LEU A 103 9.96 -11.03 32.38
N CYS A 104 10.13 -9.93 33.10
CA CYS A 104 9.84 -8.58 32.59
C CYS A 104 10.68 -8.25 31.35
N SER A 105 11.95 -8.63 31.34
CA SER A 105 12.84 -8.43 30.19
C SER A 105 12.39 -9.25 28.98
N HIS A 106 11.97 -10.50 29.20
CA HIS A 106 11.44 -11.36 28.15
C HIS A 106 10.10 -10.84 27.59
N ILE A 107 9.19 -10.42 28.46
CA ILE A 107 7.92 -9.78 28.06
C ILE A 107 8.20 -8.54 27.21
N LYS A 108 9.13 -7.69 27.64
CA LYS A 108 9.52 -6.48 26.89
C LYS A 108 10.07 -6.83 25.50
N HIS A 109 10.90 -7.87 25.40
CA HIS A 109 11.41 -8.36 24.12
C HIS A 109 10.27 -8.80 23.19
N LEU A 110 9.35 -9.66 23.68
CA LEU A 110 8.20 -10.12 22.90
C LEU A 110 7.28 -8.97 22.47
N GLN A 111 7.06 -7.98 23.34
CA GLN A 111 6.29 -6.78 23.00
C GLN A 111 6.96 -5.97 21.88
N GLN A 112 8.28 -5.84 21.91
CA GLN A 112 9.04 -5.13 20.89
C GLN A 112 9.01 -5.87 19.54
N GLU A 113 9.15 -7.20 19.56
CA GLU A 113 9.02 -8.05 18.38
C GLU A 113 7.60 -7.99 17.79
N SER A 114 6.57 -8.08 18.63
CA SER A 114 5.17 -7.94 18.20
C SER A 114 4.91 -6.58 17.55
N LYS A 115 5.46 -5.49 18.11
CA LYS A 115 5.34 -4.16 17.50
C LYS A 115 6.02 -4.10 16.13
N LYS A 116 7.24 -4.62 16.01
CA LYS A 116 7.96 -4.69 14.74
C LYS A 116 7.17 -5.44 13.67
N LEU A 117 6.62 -6.61 14.01
CA LEU A 117 5.78 -7.39 13.10
C LEU A 117 4.51 -6.63 12.70
N GLN A 118 3.89 -5.91 13.63
CA GLN A 118 2.72 -5.08 13.33
C GLN A 118 3.06 -3.95 12.35
N ASP A 119 4.22 -3.31 12.51
CA ASP A 119 4.70 -2.27 11.60
C ASP A 119 4.97 -2.86 10.20
N GLU A 120 5.60 -4.04 10.10
CA GLU A 120 5.82 -4.75 8.84
C GLU A 120 4.51 -5.13 8.13
N ILE A 121 3.53 -5.64 8.88
CA ILE A 121 2.18 -5.94 8.34
C ILE A 121 1.54 -4.67 7.77
N THR A 122 1.67 -3.56 8.47
CA THR A 122 1.10 -2.27 8.05
C THR A 122 1.73 -1.80 6.74
N GLU A 123 3.06 -1.91 6.60
CA GLU A 123 3.75 -1.54 5.36
C GLU A 123 3.39 -2.46 4.19
N ILE A 124 3.25 -3.78 4.43
CA ILE A 124 2.77 -4.72 3.41
C ILE A 124 1.35 -4.35 2.93
N GLN A 125 0.45 -4.00 3.86
CA GLN A 125 -0.91 -3.59 3.51
C GLN A 125 -0.93 -2.32 2.65
N LYS A 126 -0.08 -1.33 2.99
CA LYS A 126 0.10 -0.11 2.21
C LYS A 126 0.62 -0.41 0.81
N ASN A 127 1.67 -1.23 0.68
CA ASN A 127 2.23 -1.63 -0.61
C ASN A 127 1.20 -2.38 -1.47
N ARG A 128 0.38 -3.25 -0.86
CA ARG A 128 -0.71 -3.94 -1.55
C ARG A 128 -1.76 -2.98 -2.10
N LEU A 129 -2.13 -1.95 -1.34
CA LEU A 129 -3.08 -0.93 -1.79
C LEU A 129 -2.53 -0.11 -2.95
N GLU A 130 -1.27 0.28 -2.87
CA GLU A 130 -0.60 1.02 -3.94
C GLU A 130 -0.51 0.18 -5.23
N MET A 131 -0.17 -1.11 -5.11
CA MET A 131 -0.13 -2.01 -6.25
C MET A 131 -1.51 -2.20 -6.89
N LYS A 132 -2.59 -2.25 -6.08
CA LYS A 132 -3.96 -2.27 -6.59
C LYS A 132 -4.30 -1.00 -7.36
N ARG A 133 -3.89 0.18 -6.85
CA ARG A 133 -4.09 1.47 -7.53
C ARG A 133 -3.39 1.49 -8.88
N VAL A 134 -2.11 1.15 -8.92
CA VAL A 134 -1.30 1.10 -10.16
C VAL A 134 -1.86 0.09 -11.16
N THR A 135 -2.30 -1.08 -10.69
CA THR A 135 -2.91 -2.10 -11.57
C THR A 135 -4.20 -1.58 -12.19
N HIS A 136 -5.06 -0.92 -11.39
CA HIS A 136 -6.29 -0.33 -11.89
C HIS A 136 -6.03 0.77 -12.93
N GLU A 137 -5.04 1.63 -12.69
CA GLU A 137 -4.64 2.66 -13.66
C GLU A 137 -4.11 2.08 -14.97
N LYS A 138 -3.32 1.00 -14.91
CA LYS A 138 -2.86 0.31 -16.11
C LYS A 138 -3.99 -0.35 -16.89
N ILE A 139 -4.93 -1.01 -16.20
CA ILE A 139 -6.11 -1.60 -16.83
C ILE A 139 -6.93 -0.50 -17.52
N LYS A 140 -7.18 0.62 -16.84
CA LYS A 140 -7.90 1.76 -17.42
C LYS A 140 -7.20 2.31 -18.66
N HIS A 141 -5.87 2.49 -18.61
CA HIS A 141 -5.11 2.90 -19.78
C HIS A 141 -5.21 1.88 -20.93
N MET A 142 -5.11 0.58 -20.66
CA MET A 142 -5.28 -0.45 -21.69
C MET A 142 -6.68 -0.40 -22.32
N GLU A 143 -7.74 -0.21 -21.53
CA GLU A 143 -9.10 -0.04 -22.02
C GLU A 143 -9.28 1.23 -22.86
N GLU A 144 -8.65 2.34 -22.47
CA GLU A 144 -8.64 3.58 -23.26
C GLU A 144 -7.89 3.40 -24.59
N PHE A 145 -6.78 2.65 -24.58
CA PHE A 145 -6.04 2.31 -25.80
C PHE A 145 -6.82 1.35 -26.70
N SER A 146 -7.58 0.39 -26.14
CA SER A 146 -8.41 -0.52 -26.95
C SER A 146 -9.66 0.15 -27.50
N LYS A 147 -10.23 1.14 -26.78
CA LYS A 147 -11.39 1.94 -27.24
C LYS A 147 -11.02 2.94 -28.32
N LYS A 148 -9.74 3.29 -28.48
CA LYS A 148 -9.26 3.90 -29.71
C LYS A 148 -9.25 2.80 -30.78
N GLU A 149 -10.43 2.52 -31.33
CA GLU A 149 -10.53 1.92 -32.66
C GLU A 149 -9.57 2.70 -33.55
N TYR A 150 -8.58 2.01 -34.12
CA TYR A 150 -7.70 2.62 -35.10
C TYR A 150 -8.63 3.19 -36.17
N PRO A 151 -8.68 4.52 -36.39
CA PRO A 151 -9.58 5.13 -37.38
C PRO A 151 -9.29 4.64 -38.81
N ASP A 152 -8.18 3.92 -38.99
CA ASP A 152 -7.77 3.27 -40.23
C ASP A 152 -8.05 1.75 -40.27
N MET A 153 -8.60 1.12 -39.23
CA MET A 153 -8.85 -0.33 -39.24
C MET A 153 -9.89 -0.73 -40.29
N GLU A 154 -10.98 0.04 -40.39
CA GLU A 154 -12.01 -0.17 -41.42
C GLU A 154 -11.49 0.14 -42.84
N LYS A 155 -10.66 1.18 -42.98
CA LYS A 155 -10.02 1.51 -44.28
C LYS A 155 -9.01 0.44 -44.69
N TYR A 156 -8.22 -0.07 -43.75
CA TYR A 156 -7.28 -1.16 -43.98
C TYR A 156 -8.00 -2.45 -44.37
N LYS A 157 -9.08 -2.79 -43.66
CA LYS A 157 -9.92 -3.95 -43.96
C LYS A 157 -10.57 -3.85 -45.34
N ALA A 158 -11.15 -2.70 -45.68
CA ALA A 158 -11.71 -2.44 -47.00
C ALA A 158 -10.66 -2.51 -48.13
N ALA A 159 -9.45 -2.01 -47.88
CA ALA A 159 -8.35 -2.12 -48.83
C ALA A 159 -7.90 -3.57 -49.04
N LEU A 160 -7.84 -4.36 -47.96
CA LEU A 160 -7.51 -5.79 -48.00
C LEU A 160 -8.55 -6.59 -48.78
N GLU A 161 -9.83 -6.41 -48.47
CA GLU A 161 -10.95 -7.09 -49.16
C GLU A 161 -10.98 -6.75 -50.66
N LYS A 162 -10.76 -5.47 -51.00
CA LYS A 162 -10.64 -5.03 -52.40
C LYS A 162 -9.43 -5.65 -53.10
N GLY A 163 -8.29 -5.76 -52.41
CA GLY A 163 -7.08 -6.41 -52.92
C GLY A 163 -7.32 -7.89 -53.24
N GLN A 164 -7.96 -8.62 -52.32
CA GLN A 164 -8.31 -10.03 -52.50
C GLN A 164 -9.30 -10.25 -53.66
N ALA A 165 -10.35 -9.42 -53.75
CA ALA A 165 -11.31 -9.49 -54.84
C ALA A 165 -10.66 -9.25 -56.22
N ASN A 166 -9.72 -8.30 -56.30
CA ASN A 166 -8.96 -8.05 -57.51
C ASN A 166 -8.03 -9.23 -57.86
N LEU A 167 -7.32 -9.78 -56.88
CA LEU A 167 -6.45 -10.93 -57.09
C LEU A 167 -7.23 -12.13 -57.65
N GLU A 168 -8.38 -12.46 -57.07
CA GLU A 168 -9.23 -13.54 -57.55
C GLU A 168 -9.78 -13.28 -58.96
N LYS A 169 -10.13 -12.03 -59.29
CA LYS A 169 -10.52 -11.65 -60.65
C LYS A 169 -9.38 -11.89 -61.64
N TYR A 170 -8.18 -11.44 -61.33
CA TYR A 170 -7.01 -11.60 -62.22
C TYR A 170 -6.59 -13.08 -62.33
N LYS A 171 -6.68 -13.85 -61.25
CA LYS A 171 -6.46 -15.30 -61.25
C LYS A 171 -7.41 -16.01 -62.21
N LYS A 172 -8.72 -15.73 -62.14
CA LYS A 172 -9.71 -16.28 -63.07
C LYS A 172 -9.44 -15.88 -64.52
N MET A 173 -9.07 -14.61 -64.75
CA MET A 173 -8.77 -14.12 -66.10
C MET A 173 -7.52 -14.79 -66.68
N ALA A 174 -6.48 -15.01 -65.87
CA ALA A 174 -5.29 -15.73 -66.27
C ALA A 174 -5.63 -17.18 -66.68
N ILE A 175 -6.40 -17.89 -65.85
CA ILE A 175 -6.86 -19.27 -66.14
C ILE A 175 -7.67 -19.31 -67.44
N MET A 176 -8.63 -18.40 -67.64
CA MET A 176 -9.41 -18.34 -68.88
C MET A 176 -8.52 -18.10 -70.11
N THR A 177 -7.56 -17.19 -70.01
CA THR A 177 -6.61 -16.88 -71.10
C THR A 177 -5.76 -18.11 -71.43
N GLN A 178 -5.28 -18.80 -70.40
CA GLN A 178 -4.50 -20.03 -70.52
C GLN A 178 -5.31 -21.14 -71.23
N ASN A 179 -6.58 -21.32 -70.83
CA ASN A 179 -7.49 -22.29 -71.44
C ASN A 179 -7.80 -21.97 -72.90
N VAL A 180 -8.00 -20.70 -73.24
CA VAL A 180 -8.20 -20.27 -74.64
C VAL A 180 -6.95 -20.55 -75.47
N LEU A 181 -5.76 -20.20 -74.95
CA LEU A 181 -4.50 -20.46 -75.64
C LEU A 181 -4.28 -21.96 -75.87
N ARG A 182 -4.58 -22.80 -74.86
CA ARG A 182 -4.56 -24.26 -74.99
C ARG A 182 -5.51 -24.75 -76.08
N GLY A 183 -6.75 -24.26 -76.10
CA GLY A 183 -7.73 -24.61 -77.12
C GLY A 183 -7.25 -24.28 -78.54
N ILE A 184 -6.62 -23.11 -78.72
CA ILE A 184 -6.03 -22.69 -80.00
C ILE A 184 -4.87 -23.61 -80.38
N LEU A 185 -3.93 -23.88 -79.47
CA LEU A 185 -2.78 -24.76 -79.73
C LEU A 185 -3.21 -26.18 -80.12
N LEU A 186 -4.24 -26.73 -79.47
CA LEU A 186 -4.80 -28.04 -79.81
C LEU A 186 -5.52 -28.04 -81.17
N ALA A 187 -6.18 -26.93 -81.54
CA ALA A 187 -6.91 -26.81 -82.81
C ALA A 187 -5.99 -26.53 -84.00
N CYS A 188 -4.85 -25.86 -83.77
CA CYS A 188 -3.82 -25.67 -84.77
C CYS A 188 -3.19 -27.03 -85.12
N LYS A 189 -3.27 -27.46 -86.38
CA LYS A 189 -2.58 -28.65 -86.92
C LYS A 189 -1.05 -28.48 -87.01
N VAL A 190 -0.45 -27.79 -86.06
CA VAL A 190 1.00 -27.71 -85.88
C VAL A 190 1.41 -28.98 -85.12
N ASN A 191 2.45 -29.69 -85.55
CA ASN A 191 2.91 -30.91 -84.88
C ASN A 191 3.67 -30.56 -83.58
N TRP A 192 2.98 -29.92 -82.64
CA TRP A 192 3.53 -29.46 -81.36
C TRP A 192 4.01 -30.61 -80.47
N LEU A 193 3.54 -31.84 -80.72
CA LEU A 193 4.05 -33.06 -80.11
C LEU A 193 5.50 -33.37 -80.50
N ASP A 194 5.92 -32.98 -81.70
CA ASP A 194 7.25 -33.27 -82.25
C ASP A 194 8.28 -32.17 -81.95
N ASP A 195 7.85 -30.95 -81.59
CA ASP A 195 8.72 -29.86 -81.14
C ASP A 195 8.82 -29.88 -79.61
N PRO A 196 9.99 -30.21 -79.02
CA PRO A 196 10.16 -30.29 -77.58
C PRO A 196 9.86 -28.99 -76.83
N LYS A 197 10.09 -27.82 -77.45
CA LYS A 197 9.85 -26.50 -76.83
C LYS A 197 8.36 -26.17 -76.82
N LEU A 198 7.66 -26.46 -77.91
CA LEU A 198 6.20 -26.25 -77.97
C LEU A 198 5.46 -27.25 -77.06
N ARG A 199 5.94 -28.49 -76.98
CA ARG A 199 5.45 -29.48 -76.03
C ARG A 199 5.60 -29.01 -74.58
N ASP A 200 6.77 -28.49 -74.22
CA ASP A 200 7.04 -27.97 -72.87
C ASP A 200 6.10 -26.79 -72.52
N ILE A 201 5.92 -25.85 -73.46
CA ILE A 201 4.97 -24.75 -73.29
C ILE A 201 3.52 -25.27 -73.16
N ALA A 202 3.10 -26.24 -73.97
CA ALA A 202 1.76 -26.81 -73.90
C ALA A 202 1.50 -27.58 -72.59
N MET A 203 2.50 -28.32 -72.08
CA MET A 203 2.42 -29.11 -70.85
C MET A 203 2.50 -28.23 -69.59
N THR A 204 3.30 -27.16 -69.59
CA THR A 204 3.37 -26.20 -68.47
C THR A 204 2.11 -25.34 -68.33
N LEU A 205 1.25 -25.30 -69.34
CA LEU A 205 -0.08 -24.71 -69.24
C LEU A 205 -1.10 -25.62 -68.51
N GLU A 206 -0.75 -26.87 -68.17
CA GLU A 206 -1.65 -27.80 -67.46
C GLU A 206 -1.71 -27.57 -65.96
N GLU A 207 -0.65 -27.03 -65.35
CA GLU A 207 -0.55 -26.87 -63.90
C GLU A 207 -0.35 -25.41 -63.53
N PHE A 208 -1.36 -24.81 -62.89
CA PHE A 208 -1.10 -23.68 -62.00
C PHE A 208 -0.58 -24.29 -60.69
N PRO A 209 0.61 -23.90 -60.17
CA PRO A 209 0.98 -24.25 -58.82
C PRO A 209 0.03 -23.50 -57.88
N ILE A 210 -1.03 -24.18 -57.46
CA ILE A 210 -1.87 -23.75 -56.36
C ILE A 210 -1.06 -24.10 -55.10
N SER A 211 -0.20 -23.18 -54.66
CA SER A 211 0.27 -23.27 -53.28
C SER A 211 -0.92 -22.97 -52.38
N GLU A 212 -1.33 -23.97 -51.59
CA GLU A 212 -2.08 -23.76 -50.34
C GLU A 212 -1.28 -22.88 -49.37
#